data_AF-A0A9P7L7N9-F1
#
_entry.id   AF-A0A9P7L7N9-F1
#
_cell.length_a   1.000
_cell.length_b   1.000
_cell.length_c   1.000
_cell.angle_alpha   90.00
_cell.angle_beta   90.00
_cell.angle_gamma   90.00
#
_symmetry.space_group_name_H-M   'P 1'
#
loop_
_entity.id
_entity.type
_entity.pdbx_description
1 polymer ?
#
loop_
_entity_poly.entity_id
_entity_poly.type
_entity_poly.pdbx_seq_one_letter_code
_entity_poly.pdbx_strand_id
1 'polypeptide(L)'
;MGMRDSLGPCAFTEDALQHLMVEAKPSDSSTWFVNTMDDTPAMPDEEEARYLVSWFFRSTSCVLNLFEENEISESMASWHQRCSEEPEDKASVAVFFLIFAIGAQTCPEHRDQEAEQYFNYGRFLTASIIMDDISISAVQSNILITMYLLGASRRNAAFMYLGSAVRAAYALGIQRHDINKHFK
;
A
#
# COMPACT_ATOMS: atom_id res chain seq x y z
N MET A 1 -17.53 -27.16 33.43
CA MET A 1 -18.76 -26.35 33.27
C MET A 1 -18.35 -25.06 32.56
N GLY A 2 -18.45 -25.03 31.23
CA GLY A 2 -17.89 -23.95 30.40
C GLY A 2 -18.92 -23.50 29.37
N MET A 3 -19.50 -22.32 29.64
CA MET A 3 -20.25 -21.38 28.79
C MET A 3 -20.29 -21.71 27.27
N ARG A 4 -21.05 -22.74 26.87
CA ARG A 4 -21.39 -23.02 25.45
C ARG A 4 -22.89 -23.09 25.19
N ASP A 5 -23.72 -22.94 26.22
CA ASP A 5 -25.16 -23.22 26.13
C ASP A 5 -26.03 -21.96 26.00
N SER A 6 -25.58 -20.92 25.28
CA SER A 6 -26.38 -19.69 25.12
C SER A 6 -26.44 -19.10 23.72
N LEU A 7 -25.91 -19.79 22.70
CA LEU A 7 -26.06 -19.37 21.31
C LEU A 7 -26.54 -20.59 20.51
N GLY A 8 -27.79 -20.55 20.06
CA GLY A 8 -28.34 -21.55 19.16
C GLY A 8 -27.53 -21.65 17.86
N PRO A 9 -27.65 -22.76 17.11
CA PRO A 9 -26.89 -22.97 15.88
C PRO A 9 -27.20 -21.84 14.89
N CYS A 10 -26.23 -20.95 14.70
CA CYS A 10 -26.32 -19.88 13.72
C CYS A 10 -25.62 -20.34 12.46
N ALA A 11 -26.22 -20.09 11.29
CA ALA A 11 -25.62 -20.36 9.98
C ALA A 11 -24.23 -19.70 9.83
N PHE A 12 -23.91 -18.72 10.67
CA PHE A 12 -22.62 -18.06 10.74
C PHE A 12 -21.51 -18.89 11.41
N THR A 13 -21.85 -19.83 12.30
CA THR A 13 -20.88 -20.71 13.00
C THR A 13 -20.78 -22.12 12.43
N GLU A 14 -21.76 -22.54 11.61
CA GLU A 14 -21.81 -23.88 11.01
C GLU A 14 -21.42 -23.90 9.53
N ASP A 15 -20.92 -22.78 8.99
CA ASP A 15 -20.50 -22.72 7.59
C ASP A 15 -19.17 -23.46 7.39
N ALA A 16 -19.27 -24.69 6.88
CA ALA A 16 -18.14 -25.53 6.48
C ALA A 16 -17.27 -24.89 5.38
N LEU A 17 -17.72 -23.77 4.79
CA LEU A 17 -17.01 -23.01 3.77
C LEU A 17 -16.27 -21.79 4.33
N GLN A 18 -16.20 -21.57 5.65
CA GLN A 18 -15.34 -20.51 6.24
C GLN A 18 -13.87 -20.63 5.79
N HIS A 19 -13.41 -21.84 5.49
CA HIS A 19 -12.07 -22.11 4.95
C HIS A 19 -11.95 -21.88 3.44
N LEU A 20 -13.06 -21.66 2.72
CA LEU A 20 -13.11 -21.34 1.29
C LEU A 20 -13.12 -19.83 1.05
N MET A 21 -12.30 -19.09 1.80
CA MET A 21 -11.97 -17.73 1.41
C MET A 21 -11.05 -17.82 0.19
N VAL A 22 -11.60 -17.54 -0.99
CA VAL A 22 -10.88 -17.56 -2.26
C VAL A 22 -9.86 -16.43 -2.25
N GLU A 23 -8.57 -16.79 -2.22
CA GLU A 23 -7.50 -15.86 -2.50
C GLU A 23 -7.38 -15.64 -4.00
N ALA A 24 -7.33 -14.39 -4.45
CA ALA A 24 -6.99 -14.09 -5.83
C ALA A 24 -5.54 -14.51 -6.08
N LYS A 25 -5.32 -15.52 -6.94
CA LYS A 25 -3.98 -15.87 -7.37
C LYS A 25 -3.43 -14.70 -8.20
N PRO A 26 -2.27 -14.12 -7.86
CA PRO A 26 -1.63 -13.19 -8.77
C PRO A 26 -1.37 -13.92 -10.09
N SER A 27 -1.65 -13.24 -11.19
CA SER A 27 -1.08 -13.56 -12.49
C SER A 27 0.43 -13.50 -12.34
N ASP A 28 1.04 -14.67 -12.16
CA ASP A 28 2.46 -14.90 -12.35
C ASP A 28 3.42 -14.33 -11.28
N SER A 29 3.46 -15.00 -10.12
CA SER A 29 4.27 -14.67 -8.94
C SER A 29 5.78 -14.49 -9.18
N SER A 30 6.34 -15.06 -10.25
CA SER A 30 7.77 -14.94 -10.60
C SER A 30 8.06 -13.89 -11.67
N THR A 31 7.07 -13.59 -12.52
CA THR A 31 7.28 -12.81 -13.74
C THR A 31 7.16 -11.31 -13.48
N TRP A 32 6.46 -10.90 -12.41
CA TRP A 32 6.33 -9.48 -12.06
C TRP A 32 7.68 -8.79 -11.83
N PHE A 33 8.66 -9.44 -11.18
CA PHE A 33 9.98 -8.86 -10.93
C PHE A 33 10.75 -8.62 -12.24
N VAL A 34 10.68 -9.57 -13.17
CA VAL A 34 11.38 -9.52 -14.46
C VAL A 34 10.71 -8.49 -15.38
N ASN A 35 9.38 -8.48 -15.44
CA ASN A 35 8.62 -7.54 -16.27
C ASN A 35 8.79 -6.08 -15.78
N THR A 36 8.89 -5.86 -14.47
CA THR A 36 9.04 -4.51 -13.89
C THR A 36 10.42 -3.90 -14.17
N MET A 37 11.45 -4.72 -14.37
CA MET A 37 12.78 -4.23 -14.75
C MET A 37 12.85 -3.71 -16.19
N ASP A 38 11.96 -4.21 -17.07
CA ASP A 38 11.94 -3.88 -18.50
C ASP A 38 10.86 -2.82 -18.83
N ASP A 39 9.82 -2.71 -18.01
CA ASP A 39 8.66 -1.83 -18.23
C ASP A 39 8.47 -0.87 -17.03
N THR A 40 9.27 0.20 -16.99
CA THR A 40 9.06 1.29 -16.02
C THR A 40 7.81 2.05 -16.45
N PRO A 41 6.73 2.08 -15.63
CA PRO A 41 5.52 2.77 -16.00
C PRO A 41 5.78 4.27 -16.13
N ALA A 42 5.21 4.88 -17.17
CA ALA A 42 5.26 6.31 -17.34
C ALA A 42 4.57 7.01 -16.16
N MET A 43 5.17 8.10 -15.71
CA MET A 43 4.54 8.99 -14.74
C MET A 43 3.24 9.55 -15.36
N PRO A 44 2.09 9.49 -14.66
CA PRO A 44 0.88 10.16 -15.12
C PRO A 44 1.12 11.66 -15.29
N ASP A 45 0.37 12.29 -16.20
CA ASP A 45 0.37 13.75 -16.28
C ASP A 45 -0.21 14.37 -14.99
N GLU A 46 -0.03 15.68 -14.81
CA GLU A 46 -0.40 16.35 -13.57
C GLU A 46 -1.92 16.26 -13.29
N GLU A 47 -2.77 16.25 -14.32
CA GLU A 47 -4.22 16.17 -14.16
C GLU A 47 -4.65 14.76 -13.74
N GLU A 48 -4.11 13.74 -14.41
CA GLU A 48 -4.32 12.34 -14.09
C GLU A 48 -3.76 12.00 -12.71
N ALA A 49 -2.58 12.49 -12.36
CA ALA A 49 -1.97 12.29 -11.06
C ALA A 49 -2.85 12.87 -9.93
N ARG A 50 -3.36 14.10 -10.10
CA ARG A 50 -4.34 14.71 -9.17
C ARG A 50 -5.61 13.88 -9.05
N TYR A 51 -6.13 13.38 -10.16
CA TYR A 51 -7.32 12.53 -10.18
C TYR A 51 -7.11 11.23 -9.37
N LEU A 52 -6.02 10.51 -9.62
CA LEU A 52 -5.68 9.26 -8.92
C LEU A 52 -5.45 9.50 -7.42
N VAL A 53 -4.75 10.58 -7.05
CA VAL A 53 -4.52 10.96 -5.65
C VAL A 53 -5.84 11.26 -4.93
N SER A 54 -6.80 11.92 -5.58
CA SER A 54 -8.10 12.19 -4.98
C SER A 54 -8.88 10.90 -4.64
N TRP A 55 -8.80 9.90 -5.51
CA TRP A 55 -9.40 8.59 -5.27
C TRP A 55 -8.68 7.80 -4.18
N PHE A 56 -7.36 7.91 -4.11
CA PHE A 56 -6.59 7.36 -2.98
C PHE A 56 -7.08 7.94 -1.64
N PHE A 57 -7.14 9.26 -1.49
CA PHE A 57 -7.61 9.86 -0.24
C PHE A 57 -9.06 9.50 0.08
N ARG A 58 -9.94 9.50 -0.92
CA ARG A 58 -11.35 9.13 -0.73
C ARG A 58 -11.52 7.69 -0.25
N SER A 59 -10.73 6.76 -0.79
CA SER A 59 -10.81 5.33 -0.44
C SER A 59 -10.10 4.98 0.87
N THR A 60 -9.07 5.75 1.24
CA THR A 60 -8.22 5.44 2.41
C THR A 60 -8.56 6.26 3.65
N SER A 61 -9.20 7.42 3.53
CA SER A 61 -9.47 8.36 4.64
C SER A 61 -10.07 7.74 5.91
N CYS A 62 -10.90 6.71 5.79
CA CYS A 62 -11.54 6.05 6.94
C CYS A 62 -10.72 4.91 7.57
N VAL A 63 -9.66 4.45 6.91
CA VAL A 63 -8.84 3.29 7.34
C VAL A 63 -7.39 3.70 7.59
N LEU A 64 -6.89 4.68 6.84
CA LEU A 64 -5.48 5.01 6.76
C LEU A 64 -5.30 6.53 6.60
N ASN A 65 -4.72 7.17 7.62
CA ASN A 65 -4.36 8.58 7.60
C ASN A 65 -2.84 8.75 7.68
N LEU A 66 -2.13 8.26 6.65
CA LEU A 66 -0.66 8.29 6.61
C LEU A 66 -0.08 9.60 6.11
N PHE A 67 -0.84 10.34 5.30
CA PHE A 67 -0.37 11.51 4.58
C PHE A 67 -1.40 12.62 4.68
N GLU A 68 -0.94 13.85 4.67
CA GLU A 68 -1.78 15.02 4.50
C GLU A 68 -1.93 15.32 3.00
N GLU A 69 -3.17 15.60 2.55
CA GLU A 69 -3.47 15.83 1.14
C GLU A 69 -2.68 17.01 0.54
N ASN A 70 -2.47 18.05 1.34
CA ASN A 70 -1.66 19.20 0.95
C ASN A 70 -0.19 18.83 0.74
N GLU A 71 0.38 17.99 1.62
CA GLU A 71 1.79 17.56 1.53
C GLU A 71 2.03 16.73 0.26
N ILE A 72 1.10 15.81 -0.05
CA ILE A 72 1.17 15.02 -1.29
C ILE A 72 1.04 15.91 -2.52
N SER A 73 0.12 16.88 -2.49
CA SER A 73 -0.10 17.80 -3.61
C SER A 73 1.10 18.71 -3.88
N GLU A 74 1.71 19.27 -2.83
CA GLU A 74 2.93 20.08 -2.93
C GLU A 74 4.12 19.26 -3.42
N SER A 75 4.30 18.06 -2.87
CA SER A 75 5.38 17.15 -3.26
C SER A 75 5.23 16.71 -4.72
N MET A 76 4.01 16.43 -5.18
CA MET A 76 3.71 16.09 -6.57
C MET A 76 3.99 17.25 -7.53
N ALA A 77 3.58 18.48 -7.18
CA ALA A 77 3.90 19.67 -7.97
C ALA A 77 5.42 19.88 -8.08
N SER A 78 6.15 19.67 -6.98
CA SER A 78 7.62 19.74 -6.98
C SER A 78 8.27 18.67 -7.85
N TRP A 79 7.65 17.49 -7.96
CA TRP A 79 8.09 16.39 -8.82
C TRP A 79 8.00 16.75 -10.30
N HIS A 80 6.85 17.29 -10.72
CA HIS A 80 6.66 17.73 -12.11
C HIS A 80 7.55 18.92 -12.50
N GLN A 81 7.94 19.75 -11.53
CA GLN A 81 8.84 20.88 -11.75
C GLN A 81 10.33 20.48 -11.74
N ARG A 82 10.67 19.28 -11.25
CA ARG A 82 12.06 18.86 -11.09
C ARG A 82 12.71 18.64 -12.45
N CYS A 83 13.89 19.23 -12.65
CA CYS A 83 14.71 18.97 -13.82
C CYS A 83 15.45 17.64 -13.62
N SER A 84 15.59 16.86 -14.69
CA SER A 84 16.02 15.44 -14.71
C SER A 84 17.45 15.14 -14.18
N GLU A 85 18.14 16.11 -13.59
CA GLU A 85 19.55 16.04 -13.20
C GLU A 85 19.78 15.61 -11.74
N GLU A 86 18.78 15.72 -10.86
CA GLU A 86 18.92 15.27 -9.47
C GLU A 86 18.51 13.80 -9.30
N PRO A 87 19.28 12.98 -8.54
CA PRO A 87 18.92 11.60 -8.28
C PRO A 87 17.60 11.54 -7.51
N GLU A 88 16.63 10.85 -8.07
CA GLU A 88 15.30 10.74 -7.49
C GLU A 88 15.33 9.85 -6.24
N ASP A 89 14.74 10.32 -5.14
CA ASP A 89 14.57 9.51 -3.94
C ASP A 89 13.62 8.35 -4.23
N LYS A 90 14.18 7.15 -4.41
CA LYS A 90 13.45 5.92 -4.69
C LYS A 90 12.31 5.68 -3.70
N ALA A 91 12.45 6.10 -2.45
CA ALA A 91 11.43 5.90 -1.44
C ALA A 91 10.20 6.79 -1.67
N SER A 92 10.42 8.06 -2.00
CA SER A 92 9.37 8.96 -2.46
C SER A 92 8.70 8.45 -3.74
N VAL A 93 9.48 7.97 -4.72
CA VAL A 93 8.95 7.35 -5.95
C VAL A 93 8.04 6.16 -5.63
N ALA A 94 8.52 5.25 -4.77
CA ALA A 94 7.75 4.07 -4.38
C ALA A 94 6.39 4.44 -3.77
N VAL A 95 6.37 5.45 -2.88
CA VAL A 95 5.14 5.95 -2.27
C VAL A 95 4.17 6.51 -3.32
N PHE A 96 4.63 7.36 -4.24
CA PHE A 96 3.77 7.93 -5.28
C PHE A 96 3.15 6.86 -6.17
N PHE A 97 3.94 5.92 -6.68
CA PHE A 97 3.42 4.83 -7.51
C PHE A 97 2.43 3.94 -6.76
N LEU A 98 2.62 3.71 -5.45
CA LEU A 98 1.65 2.97 -4.65
C LEU A 98 0.35 3.77 -4.40
N ILE A 99 0.45 5.10 -4.25
CA ILE A 99 -0.72 5.99 -4.18
C ILE A 99 -1.50 5.92 -5.50
N PHE A 100 -0.83 6.04 -6.64
CA PHE A 100 -1.47 5.93 -7.96
C PHE A 100 -2.11 4.56 -8.17
N ALA A 101 -1.46 3.48 -7.75
CA ALA A 101 -2.00 2.13 -7.83
C ALA A 101 -3.33 1.98 -7.07
N ILE A 102 -3.41 2.50 -5.83
CA ILE A 102 -4.65 2.47 -5.03
C ILE A 102 -5.70 3.41 -5.62
N GLY A 103 -5.30 4.59 -6.11
CA GLY A 103 -6.19 5.50 -6.83
C GLY A 103 -6.84 4.84 -8.04
N ALA A 104 -6.04 4.20 -8.89
CA ALA A 104 -6.51 3.48 -10.08
C ALA A 104 -7.37 2.26 -9.71
N GLN A 105 -7.01 1.52 -8.66
CA GLN A 105 -7.80 0.38 -8.16
C GLN A 105 -9.19 0.77 -7.66
N THR A 106 -9.34 2.00 -7.15
CA THR A 106 -10.57 2.45 -6.47
C THR A 106 -11.42 3.38 -7.31
N CYS A 107 -10.89 3.91 -8.41
CA CYS A 107 -11.64 4.71 -9.37
C CYS A 107 -12.66 3.84 -10.16
N PRO A 108 -13.74 4.43 -10.70
CA PRO A 108 -14.79 3.69 -11.38
C PRO A 108 -14.44 3.25 -12.82
N GLU A 109 -13.27 3.62 -13.33
CA GLU A 109 -12.92 3.51 -14.77
C GLU A 109 -12.32 2.15 -15.17
N HIS A 110 -12.39 1.13 -14.30
CA HIS A 110 -11.89 -0.23 -14.57
C HIS A 110 -10.42 -0.25 -15.00
N ARG A 111 -9.58 0.50 -14.28
CA ARG A 111 -8.14 0.68 -14.55
C ARG A 111 -7.28 -0.41 -13.90
N ASP A 112 -7.76 -1.65 -13.89
CA ASP A 112 -7.12 -2.76 -13.15
C ASP A 112 -5.68 -3.04 -13.63
N GLN A 113 -5.43 -2.94 -14.94
CA GLN A 113 -4.11 -3.16 -15.52
C GLN A 113 -3.12 -2.06 -15.12
N GLU A 114 -3.55 -0.80 -15.20
CA GLU A 114 -2.74 0.36 -14.81
C GLU A 114 -2.44 0.33 -13.30
N ALA A 115 -3.44 -0.01 -12.49
CA ALA A 115 -3.30 -0.21 -11.06
C ALA A 115 -2.24 -1.29 -10.74
N GLU A 116 -2.26 -2.41 -11.47
CA GLU A 116 -1.27 -3.48 -11.29
C GLU A 116 0.14 -3.08 -11.76
N GLN A 117 0.26 -2.32 -12.84
CA GLN A 117 1.55 -1.79 -13.32
C GLN A 117 2.18 -0.85 -12.27
N TYR A 118 1.44 0.15 -11.81
CA TYR A 118 1.91 1.06 -10.76
C TYR A 118 2.24 0.33 -9.46
N PHE A 119 1.41 -0.64 -9.07
CA PHE A 119 1.65 -1.45 -7.88
C PHE A 119 2.95 -2.26 -7.98
N ASN A 120 3.18 -2.94 -9.10
CA ASN A 120 4.37 -3.75 -9.29
C ASN A 120 5.64 -2.90 -9.25
N TYR A 121 5.63 -1.72 -9.88
CA TYR A 121 6.75 -0.78 -9.86
C TYR A 121 7.03 -0.22 -8.46
N GLY A 122 5.99 0.30 -7.77
CA GLY A 122 6.14 0.79 -6.40
C GLY A 122 6.63 -0.29 -5.43
N ARG A 123 6.13 -1.53 -5.58
CA ARG A 123 6.58 -2.69 -4.79
C ARG A 123 8.03 -3.08 -5.10
N PHE A 124 8.46 -3.02 -6.35
CA PHE A 124 9.84 -3.28 -6.76
C PHE A 124 10.83 -2.27 -6.15
N LEU A 125 10.48 -0.98 -6.21
CA LEU A 125 11.28 0.07 -5.57
C LEU A 125 11.34 -0.11 -4.06
N THR A 126 10.20 -0.41 -3.42
CA THR A 126 10.13 -0.71 -1.99
C THR A 126 11.08 -1.85 -1.60
N ALA A 127 11.08 -2.94 -2.37
CA ALA A 127 11.97 -4.08 -2.13
C ALA A 127 13.46 -3.71 -2.25
N SER A 128 13.79 -2.77 -3.15
CA SER A 128 15.15 -2.29 -3.37
C SER A 128 15.63 -1.38 -2.23
N ILE A 129 14.74 -0.61 -1.59
CA ILE A 129 15.09 0.32 -0.50
C ILE A 129 15.28 -0.39 0.84
N ILE A 130 14.45 -1.42 1.13
CA ILE A 130 14.46 -2.13 2.42
C ILE A 130 15.81 -2.79 2.71
N MET A 131 16.59 -3.11 1.68
CA MET A 131 17.91 -3.72 1.85
C MET A 131 18.99 -2.70 2.27
N ASP A 132 18.79 -1.43 2.00
CA ASP A 132 19.80 -0.38 2.23
C ASP A 132 19.65 0.29 3.60
N ASP A 133 18.42 0.64 4.02
CA ASP A 133 18.15 1.21 5.35
C ASP A 133 16.67 1.02 5.77
N ILE A 134 16.44 0.84 7.07
CA ILE A 134 15.08 0.82 7.62
C ILE A 134 14.63 2.28 7.76
N SER A 135 13.71 2.73 6.90
CA SER A 135 13.20 4.11 6.87
C SER A 135 11.69 4.20 7.13
N ILE A 136 11.22 5.39 7.52
CA ILE A 136 9.78 5.67 7.67
C ILE A 136 9.06 5.47 6.33
N SER A 137 9.66 5.91 5.23
CA SER A 137 9.12 5.74 3.89
C SER A 137 8.98 4.26 3.50
N ALA A 138 9.89 3.39 3.95
CA ALA A 138 9.75 1.94 3.78
C ALA A 138 8.56 1.38 4.57
N VAL A 139 8.34 1.85 5.80
CA VAL A 139 7.14 1.49 6.60
C VAL A 139 5.86 1.93 5.87
N GLN A 140 5.80 3.19 5.44
CA GLN A 140 4.66 3.74 4.69
C GLN A 140 4.38 2.94 3.42
N SER A 141 5.42 2.61 2.65
CA SER A 141 5.30 1.80 1.43
C SER A 141 4.76 0.40 1.71
N ASN A 142 5.22 -0.29 2.76
CA ASN A 142 4.67 -1.59 3.16
C ASN A 142 3.19 -1.51 3.56
N ILE A 143 2.77 -0.42 4.21
CA ILE A 143 1.35 -0.21 4.57
C ILE A 143 0.51 0.04 3.32
N LEU A 144 0.99 0.85 2.37
CA LEU A 144 0.32 1.07 1.09
C LEU A 144 0.20 -0.23 0.27
N ILE A 145 1.27 -1.03 0.18
CA ILE A 145 1.23 -2.35 -0.45
C ILE A 145 0.17 -3.24 0.20
N THR A 146 0.07 -3.22 1.53
CA THR A 146 -0.95 -3.96 2.28
C THR A 146 -2.36 -3.54 1.85
N MET A 147 -2.62 -2.23 1.77
CA MET A 147 -3.94 -1.71 1.38
C MET A 147 -4.32 -2.12 -0.04
N TYR A 148 -3.40 -1.97 -1.00
CA TYR A 148 -3.64 -2.42 -2.37
C TYR A 148 -3.97 -3.92 -2.44
N LEU A 149 -3.22 -4.75 -1.71
CA LEU A 149 -3.42 -6.21 -1.69
C LEU A 149 -4.73 -6.61 -1.02
N LEU A 150 -5.20 -5.85 -0.03
CA LEU A 150 -6.53 -6.06 0.56
C LEU A 150 -7.64 -5.75 -0.44
N GLY A 151 -7.54 -4.64 -1.18
CA GLY A 151 -8.48 -4.30 -2.25
C GLY A 151 -8.49 -5.36 -3.37
N ALA A 152 -7.32 -5.90 -3.72
CA ALA A 152 -7.17 -6.97 -4.70
C ALA A 152 -7.52 -8.38 -4.18
N SER A 153 -8.04 -8.52 -2.95
CA SER A 153 -8.38 -9.82 -2.33
C SER A 153 -7.19 -10.81 -2.23
N ARG A 154 -5.97 -10.28 -2.04
CA ARG A 154 -4.70 -11.03 -1.88
C ARG A 154 -4.24 -11.05 -0.42
N ARG A 155 -5.09 -11.60 0.46
CA ARG A 155 -4.95 -11.46 1.92
C ARG A 155 -3.67 -12.05 2.48
N ASN A 156 -3.15 -13.17 1.96
CA ASN A 156 -1.94 -13.77 2.53
C ASN A 156 -0.74 -12.87 2.30
N ALA A 157 -0.62 -12.33 1.08
CA ALA A 157 0.40 -11.34 0.77
C ALA A 157 0.22 -10.07 1.63
N ALA A 158 -1.01 -9.55 1.75
CA ALA A 158 -1.28 -8.37 2.59
C ALA A 158 -0.84 -8.57 4.04
N PHE A 159 -1.12 -9.73 4.62
CA PHE A 159 -0.70 -10.08 5.98
C PHE A 159 0.83 -10.06 6.15
N MET A 160 1.57 -10.58 5.16
CA MET A 160 3.04 -10.59 5.18
C MET A 160 3.63 -9.18 5.14
N TYR A 161 3.11 -8.30 4.28
CA TYR A 161 3.55 -6.91 4.19
C TYR A 161 3.20 -6.10 5.44
N LEU A 162 2.01 -6.31 6.01
CA LEU A 162 1.63 -5.67 7.27
C LEU A 162 2.53 -6.08 8.43
N GLY A 163 2.82 -7.39 8.55
CA GLY A 163 3.75 -7.89 9.56
C GLY A 163 5.18 -7.38 9.38
N SER A 164 5.60 -7.09 8.14
CA SER A 164 6.86 -6.39 7.85
C SER A 164 6.82 -4.95 8.35
N ALA A 165 5.78 -4.19 7.99
CA ALA A 165 5.60 -2.80 8.40
C ALA A 165 5.63 -2.62 9.93
N VAL A 166 4.90 -3.46 10.67
CA VAL A 166 4.83 -3.40 12.13
C VAL A 166 6.21 -3.63 12.76
N ARG A 167 6.96 -4.63 12.27
CA ARG A 167 8.31 -4.92 12.78
C ARG A 167 9.29 -3.80 12.47
N ALA A 168 9.23 -3.22 11.27
CA ALA A 168 10.05 -2.07 10.89
C ALA A 168 9.71 -0.83 11.74
N ALA A 169 8.43 -0.52 11.94
CA ALA A 169 7.99 0.58 12.79
C ALA A 169 8.45 0.40 14.25
N TYR A 170 8.41 -0.83 14.76
CA TYR A 170 8.93 -1.15 16.09
C TYR A 170 10.44 -0.97 16.18
N ALA A 171 11.20 -1.42 15.17
CA ALA A 171 12.65 -1.25 15.11
C ALA A 171 13.06 0.23 15.07
N LEU A 172 12.28 1.07 14.36
CA LEU A 172 12.46 2.52 14.34
C LEU A 172 12.09 3.22 15.65
N GLY A 173 11.42 2.53 16.57
CA GLY A 173 11.01 3.11 17.85
C GLY A 173 9.91 4.17 17.74
N ILE A 174 9.17 4.22 16.62
CA ILE A 174 8.08 5.20 16.38
C ILE A 174 7.06 5.16 17.52
N GLN A 175 6.78 3.97 18.05
CA GLN A 175 5.87 3.76 19.18
C GLN A 175 6.31 4.51 20.46
N ARG A 176 7.60 4.82 20.66
CA ARG A 176 8.10 5.51 21.87
C ARG A 176 7.89 7.03 21.84
N HIS A 177 7.73 7.63 20.67
CA HIS A 177 7.64 9.09 20.55
C HIS A 177 6.27 9.66 20.98
N ASP A 178 5.22 8.82 20.96
CA ASP A 178 3.88 9.22 21.42
C ASP A 178 3.63 8.94 22.90
N ILE A 179 4.18 7.86 23.46
CA ILE A 179 4.00 7.53 24.90
C ILE A 179 4.68 8.57 25.80
N ASN A 180 5.80 9.17 25.36
CA ASN A 180 6.51 10.20 26.13
C ASN A 180 5.86 11.60 26.04
N LYS A 181 4.85 11.83 25.20
CA LYS A 181 4.11 13.10 25.16
C LYS A 181 2.97 13.17 26.19
N HIS A 182 2.60 12.05 26.79
CA HIS A 182 1.57 11.98 27.85
C HIS A 182 2.14 11.91 29.27
N PHE A 183 3.47 11.99 29.43
CA PHE A 183 4.14 12.13 30.73
C PHE A 183 4.85 13.49 30.82
N LYS A 184 4.09 14.56 30.99
CA LYS A 184 4.58 15.79 31.62
C LYS A 184 3.47 16.53 32.34
#